data_AF-A0A2X2T521-F1
#
_entry.id   AF-A0A2X2T521-F1
#
_cell.length_a   1.000
_cell.length_b   1.000
_cell.length_c   1.000
_cell.angle_alpha   90.00
_cell.angle_beta   90.00
_cell.angle_gamma   90.00
#
_symmetry.space_group_name_H-M   'P 1'
#
loop_
_entity.id
_entity.type
_entity.pdbx_description
1 polymer ?
#
loop_
_entity_poly.entity_id
_entity_poly.type
_entity_poly.pdbx_seq_one_letter_code
_entity_poly.pdbx_strand_id
1 'polypeptide(L)'
;MGEVVFNTSLTGYQEILTDPSYSRQIVTLTYPHIGNVGTNEADEESSQVHAQGLVIRDLPLIASNFRSTEDLSSYLKRHNIVAIADIDTRKLTRLLREKGAQNGCIIAGR
;
A
#
# COMPACT_ATOMS: atom_id res chain seq x y z
N MET A 1 12.06 -3.67 -5.99
CA MET A 1 12.27 -5.00 -5.33
C MET A 1 12.42 -4.74 -3.84
N GLY A 2 11.90 -5.61 -3.00
CA GLY A 2 11.94 -5.41 -1.55
C GLY A 2 11.43 -6.62 -0.76
N GLU A 3 11.54 -6.54 0.56
CA GLU A 3 10.99 -7.56 1.45
C GLU A 3 9.47 -7.41 1.51
N VAL A 4 8.73 -8.47 1.19
CA VAL A 4 7.26 -8.47 1.22
C VAL A 4 6.81 -8.72 2.64
N VAL A 5 6.13 -7.72 3.20
CA VAL A 5 5.55 -7.75 4.54
C VAL A 5 4.04 -7.62 4.44
N PHE A 6 3.32 -8.09 5.45
CA PHE A 6 1.87 -7.88 5.54
C PHE A 6 1.53 -7.04 6.77
N ASN A 7 0.53 -6.18 6.63
CA ASN A 7 0.00 -5.38 7.73
C ASN A 7 -1.51 -5.60 7.84
N THR A 8 -1.98 -5.82 9.07
CA THR A 8 -3.38 -6.09 9.41
C THR A 8 -4.19 -4.84 9.75
N SER A 9 -3.61 -3.65 9.62
CA SER A 9 -4.32 -2.38 9.78
C SER A 9 -5.48 -2.28 8.79
N LEU A 10 -6.65 -1.90 9.32
CA LEU A 10 -7.88 -1.72 8.56
C LEU A 10 -7.99 -0.32 7.96
N THR A 11 -7.28 0.66 8.54
CA THR A 11 -7.27 2.08 8.18
C THR A 11 -5.83 2.62 8.28
N GLY A 12 -5.62 3.88 7.85
CA GLY A 12 -4.30 4.52 7.96
C GLY A 12 -3.28 4.00 6.94
N TYR A 13 -3.73 3.60 5.75
CA TYR A 13 -2.83 3.12 4.70
C TYR A 13 -1.82 4.19 4.24
N GLN A 14 -2.20 5.48 4.31
CA GLN A 14 -1.31 6.58 3.93
C GLN A 14 -0.17 6.76 4.96
N GLU A 15 -0.50 6.72 6.26
CA GLU A 15 0.48 6.75 7.35
C GLU A 15 1.47 5.57 7.21
N ILE A 16 0.97 4.36 6.92
CA ILE A 16 1.81 3.17 6.71
C ILE A 16 2.75 3.33 5.52
N LEU A 17 2.28 3.94 4.43
CA LEU A 17 3.10 4.17 3.24
C LEU A 17 4.22 5.19 3.51
N THR A 18 3.92 6.21 4.32
CA THR A 18 4.85 7.30 4.66
C THR A 18 5.75 7.00 5.86
N ASP A 19 5.51 5.92 6.60
CA ASP A 19 6.37 5.52 7.72
C ASP A 19 7.76 5.05 7.23
N PRO A 20 8.86 5.68 7.70
CA PRO A 20 10.23 5.30 7.35
C PRO A 20 10.59 3.84 7.65
N SER A 21 9.88 3.20 8.57
CA SER A 21 10.07 1.80 8.96
C SER A 21 9.85 0.81 7.81
N TYR A 22 9.03 1.18 6.82
CA TYR A 22 8.75 0.36 5.63
C TYR A 22 9.72 0.61 4.47
N SER A 23 10.82 1.33 4.71
CA SER A 23 11.86 1.54 3.71
C SER A 23 12.35 0.21 3.13
N ARG A 24 12.35 0.11 1.79
CA ARG A 24 12.71 -1.10 1.03
C ARG A 24 11.79 -2.32 1.22
N GLN A 25 10.62 -2.12 1.82
CA GLN A 25 9.62 -3.18 1.99
C GLN A 25 8.46 -2.99 1.01
N ILE A 26 7.89 -4.12 0.56
CA ILE A 26 6.66 -4.16 -0.22
C ILE A 26 5.53 -4.45 0.77
N VAL A 27 4.66 -3.47 0.97
CA VAL A 27 3.58 -3.54 1.95
C VAL A 27 2.37 -4.22 1.35
N THR A 28 1.93 -5.32 1.96
CA THR A 28 0.68 -6.00 1.63
C THR A 28 -0.37 -5.69 2.68
N LEU A 29 -1.46 -5.04 2.29
CA LEU A 29 -2.56 -4.75 3.21
C LEU A 29 -3.59 -5.86 3.18
N THR A 30 -3.98 -6.35 4.37
CA THR A 30 -4.97 -7.44 4.46
C THR A 30 -6.40 -6.96 4.28
N TYR A 31 -6.67 -5.68 4.54
CA TYR A 31 -8.00 -5.10 4.33
C TYR A 31 -8.29 -4.98 2.82
N PRO A 32 -9.45 -5.43 2.33
CA PRO A 32 -9.67 -5.55 0.90
C PRO A 32 -9.75 -4.21 0.18
N HIS A 33 -10.39 -3.20 0.76
CA HIS A 33 -10.64 -1.91 0.11
C HIS A 33 -9.65 -0.85 0.60
N ILE A 34 -8.57 -0.63 -0.14
CA ILE A 34 -7.55 0.36 0.21
C ILE A 34 -7.69 1.57 -0.69
N GLY A 35 -7.81 2.78 -0.13
CA GLY A 35 -8.03 4.01 -0.90
C GLY A 35 -9.41 4.63 -0.73
N ASN A 36 -10.27 4.06 0.13
CA ASN A 36 -11.64 4.50 0.34
C ASN A 36 -11.77 5.95 0.84
N VAL A 37 -10.75 6.45 1.57
CA VAL A 37 -10.71 7.83 2.07
C VAL A 37 -9.80 8.75 1.24
N GLY A 38 -9.23 8.25 0.15
CA GLY A 38 -8.23 8.95 -0.66
C GLY A 38 -6.98 9.28 0.14
N THR A 39 -6.33 10.40 -0.16
CA THR A 39 -5.15 10.88 0.56
C THR A 39 -5.25 12.37 0.87
N ASN A 40 -4.52 12.79 1.91
CA ASN A 40 -4.38 14.19 2.30
C ASN A 40 -3.04 14.46 2.97
N GLU A 41 -2.54 15.69 2.86
CA GLU A 41 -1.20 16.05 3.36
C GLU A 41 -1.07 15.95 4.90
N ALA A 42 -2.18 16.05 5.65
CA ALA A 42 -2.13 16.00 7.10
C ALA A 42 -1.96 14.57 7.66
N ASP A 43 -2.21 13.54 6.86
CA ASP A 43 -2.01 12.12 7.23
C ASP A 43 -0.67 11.57 6.67
N GLU A 44 0.24 12.45 6.20
CA GLU A 44 1.62 12.08 5.88
C GLU A 44 2.51 12.16 7.13
N GLU A 45 3.02 11.02 7.60
CA GLU A 45 3.92 10.93 8.77
C GLU A 45 5.36 11.37 8.43
N SER A 46 5.68 11.49 7.14
CA SER A 46 6.98 11.93 6.67
C SER A 46 6.88 12.66 5.34
N SER A 47 7.99 13.22 4.88
CA SER A 47 8.05 14.01 3.64
C SER A 47 7.88 13.20 2.35
N GLN A 48 7.86 11.87 2.42
CA GLN A 48 7.76 11.02 1.22
C GLN A 48 7.20 9.62 1.54
N VAL A 49 6.75 8.91 0.51
CA VAL A 49 6.41 7.49 0.65
C VAL A 49 7.70 6.67 0.74
N HIS A 50 7.87 5.94 1.83
CA HIS A 50 9.06 5.12 2.08
C HIS A 50 8.89 3.66 1.65
N ALA A 51 7.65 3.18 1.59
CA ALA A 51 7.34 1.84 1.09
C ALA A 51 7.82 1.67 -0.36
N GLN A 52 8.48 0.55 -0.66
CA GLN A 52 9.00 0.25 -2.01
C GLN A 52 7.88 -0.13 -2.99
N GLY A 53 6.77 -0.64 -2.46
CA GLY A 53 5.59 -0.95 -3.27
C GLY A 53 4.41 -1.32 -2.40
N LEU A 54 3.24 -1.37 -3.03
CA LEU A 54 1.97 -1.62 -2.37
C LEU A 54 1.23 -2.78 -3.06
N VAL A 55 0.76 -3.75 -2.27
CA VAL A 55 -0.05 -4.88 -2.74
C VAL A 55 -1.39 -4.83 -2.04
N ILE A 56 -2.46 -4.69 -2.83
CA ILE A 56 -3.84 -4.60 -2.32
C ILE A 56 -4.75 -5.56 -3.05
N ARG A 57 -5.90 -5.84 -2.42
CA ARG A 57 -6.93 -6.69 -3.03
C ARG A 57 -7.76 -5.91 -4.02
N ASP A 58 -8.24 -4.74 -3.63
CA ASP A 58 -9.19 -3.95 -4.41
C ASP A 58 -8.89 -2.46 -4.18
N LEU A 59 -8.82 -1.71 -5.28
CA LEU A 59 -8.75 -0.26 -5.25
C LEU A 59 -10.17 0.28 -5.52
N PRO A 60 -10.78 1.02 -4.59
CA PRO A 60 -12.11 1.56 -4.79
C PRO A 60 -12.10 2.57 -5.95
N LEU A 61 -13.19 2.57 -6.71
CA LEU A 61 -13.38 3.45 -7.88
C LEU A 61 -13.30 4.94 -7.52
N ILE A 62 -13.77 5.29 -6.32
CA ILE A 62 -13.80 6.66 -5.81
C ILE A 62 -13.31 6.68 -4.37
N ALA A 63 -12.51 7.70 -4.06
CA ALA A 63 -12.27 8.13 -2.69
C ALA A 63 -13.47 8.96 -2.21
N SER A 64 -14.03 8.63 -1.05
CA SER A 64 -15.20 9.31 -0.49
C SER A 64 -14.94 9.69 0.97
N ASN A 65 -14.24 10.81 1.16
CA ASN A 65 -14.02 11.42 2.46
C ASN A 65 -13.93 12.95 2.31
N PHE A 66 -14.52 13.71 3.22
CA PHE A 66 -14.45 15.17 3.21
C PHE A 66 -13.02 15.72 3.34
N ARG A 67 -12.10 14.95 3.93
CA ARG A 67 -10.67 15.28 4.05
C ARG A 67 -9.88 14.89 2.80
N SER A 68 -10.44 14.12 1.88
CA SER A 68 -9.72 13.64 0.70
C SER A 68 -9.37 14.81 -0.22
N THR A 69 -8.09 14.91 -0.56
CA THR A 69 -7.56 15.92 -1.50
C THR A 69 -7.13 15.30 -2.83
N GLU A 70 -6.74 14.03 -2.82
CA GLU A 70 -6.29 13.28 -3.98
C GLU A 70 -6.74 11.81 -3.84
N ASP A 71 -6.90 11.09 -4.95
CA ASP A 71 -7.16 9.65 -4.92
C ASP A 71 -5.86 8.86 -4.73
N LEU A 72 -5.97 7.64 -4.20
CA LEU A 72 -4.79 6.82 -3.90
C LEU A 72 -3.99 6.46 -5.16
N SER A 73 -4.62 6.29 -6.33
CA SER A 73 -3.88 5.95 -7.56
C SER A 73 -3.03 7.12 -8.04
N SER A 74 -3.59 8.34 -8.04
CA SER A 74 -2.88 9.56 -8.41
C SER A 74 -1.74 9.83 -7.44
N TYR A 75 -1.98 9.65 -6.15
CA TYR A 75 -0.97 9.77 -5.10
C TYR A 75 0.22 8.82 -5.32
N LEU A 76 -0.04 7.53 -5.58
CA LEU A 76 1.00 6.54 -5.84
C LEU A 76 1.80 6.86 -7.11
N LYS A 77 1.15 7.35 -8.17
CA LYS A 77 1.82 7.78 -9.40
C LYS A 77 2.69 9.01 -9.17
N ARG A 78 2.19 10.01 -8.42
CA ARG A 78 2.91 11.23 -8.05
C ARG A 78 4.19 10.93 -7.30
N HIS A 79 4.12 9.99 -6.36
CA HIS A 79 5.26 9.53 -5.55
C HIS A 79 6.12 8.45 -6.23
N ASN A 80 5.82 8.09 -7.49
CA ASN A 80 6.53 7.05 -8.27
C ASN A 80 6.58 5.67 -7.57
N ILE A 81 5.49 5.29 -6.90
CA ILE A 81 5.38 4.03 -6.17
C ILE A 81 4.72 2.98 -7.03
N VAL A 82 5.36 1.82 -7.14
CA VAL A 82 4.80 0.68 -7.86
C VAL A 82 3.79 -0.03 -6.96
N ALA A 83 2.54 -0.09 -7.41
CA ALA A 83 1.47 -0.77 -6.71
C ALA A 83 0.75 -1.77 -7.62
N ILE A 84 0.20 -2.82 -7.02
CA ILE A 84 -0.61 -3.83 -7.69
C ILE A 84 -1.89 -4.10 -6.90
N ALA A 85 -3.02 -4.10 -7.62
CA ALA A 85 -4.33 -4.45 -7.10
C ALA A 85 -4.79 -5.82 -7.67
N ASP A 86 -5.97 -6.29 -7.27
CA ASP A 86 -6.58 -7.55 -7.71
C ASP A 86 -5.81 -8.84 -7.34
N ILE A 87 -4.89 -8.74 -6.39
CA ILE A 87 -4.15 -9.89 -5.86
C ILE A 87 -4.92 -10.52 -4.70
N ASP A 88 -4.87 -11.84 -4.56
CA ASP A 88 -5.35 -12.52 -3.35
C ASP A 88 -4.39 -12.27 -2.18
N THR A 89 -4.59 -11.14 -1.50
CA THR A 89 -3.78 -10.75 -0.34
C THR A 89 -3.91 -11.76 0.80
N ARG A 90 -5.04 -12.48 0.94
CA ARG A 90 -5.19 -13.55 1.96
C ARG A 90 -4.26 -14.72 1.68
N LYS A 91 -4.17 -15.16 0.42
CA LYS A 91 -3.21 -16.20 0.02
C LYS A 91 -1.77 -15.75 0.28
N LEU A 92 -1.44 -14.51 -0.05
CA LEU A 92 -0.10 -13.96 0.18
C LEU A 92 0.23 -13.86 1.68
N THR A 93 -0.69 -13.35 2.51
CA THR A 93 -0.52 -13.29 3.97
C THR A 93 -0.32 -14.67 4.59
N ARG A 94 -1.08 -15.68 4.15
CA ARG A 94 -0.88 -17.07 4.62
C ARG A 94 0.50 -17.59 4.26
N LEU A 95 0.95 -17.35 3.02
CA LEU A 95 2.27 -17.76 2.56
C LEU A 95 3.39 -17.12 3.40
N LEU A 96 3.29 -15.81 3.67
CA LEU A 96 4.27 -15.07 4.50
C LEU A 96 4.21 -15.52 5.96
N ARG A 97 3.04 -15.86 6.49
CA ARG A 97 2.88 -16.36 7.86
C ARG A 97 3.49 -17.76 8.04
N GLU A 98 3.36 -18.63 7.03
CA GLU A 98 3.87 -20.00 7.09
C GLU A 98 5.37 -20.08 6.79
N LYS A 99 5.88 -19.27 5.84
CA LYS A 99 7.27 -19.33 5.38
C LYS A 99 8.16 -18.20 5.91
N GLY A 100 7.60 -17.25 6.64
CA GLY A 100 8.29 -16.02 7.01
C GLY A 100 8.30 -14.98 5.89
N ALA A 101 8.90 -13.83 6.19
CA ALA A 101 9.05 -12.74 5.23
C ALA A 101 9.92 -13.18 4.04
N GLN A 102 9.54 -12.73 2.85
CA GLN A 102 10.18 -13.12 1.59
C GLN A 102 10.44 -11.91 0.73
N ASN A 103 11.57 -11.88 0.05
CA ASN A 103 11.85 -10.86 -0.95
C ASN A 103 10.98 -11.07 -2.18
N GLY A 104 10.42 -9.98 -2.69
CA GLY A 104 9.55 -9.96 -3.86
C GLY A 104 9.86 -8.80 -4.80
N CYS A 105 9.32 -8.90 -6.01
CA CYS A 105 9.36 -7.85 -6.99
C CYS A 105 7.96 -7.67 -7.57
N ILE A 106 7.47 -6.43 -7.58
CA ILE A 106 6.32 -6.04 -8.38
C ILE A 106 6.87 -5.50 -9.70
N ILE A 107 6.38 -6.02 -10.81
CA ILE A 107 6.70 -5.53 -12.15
C ILE A 107 5.39 -5.03 -12.75
N ALA A 108 5.23 -3.71 -12.80
CA ALA A 108 4.12 -3.08 -13.51
C ALA A 108 4.60 -2.72 -14.92
N GLY A 109 4.10 -3.46 -15.91
CA GLY A 109 4.28 -3.13 -17.33
C GLY A 109 3.34 -2.01 -17.75
N ARG A 110 3.76 -1.24 -18.75
CA ARG A 110 2.95 -0.17 -19.35
C ARG A 110 2.11 -0.72 -20.49
#